data_AF-C1GWW1-F1
#
_entry.id   AF-C1GWW1-F1
#
_cell.length_a   1.000
_cell.length_b   1.000
_cell.length_c   1.000
_cell.angle_alpha   90.00
_cell.angle_beta   90.00
_cell.angle_gamma   90.00
#
_symmetry.space_group_name_H-M   'P 1'
#
loop_
_entity.id
_entity.type
_entity.pdbx_description
1 polymer ?
#
loop_
_entity_poly.entity_id
_entity_poly.type
_entity_poly.pdbx_seq_one_letter_code
_entity_poly.pdbx_strand_id
1 'polypeptide(L)'
;MPTEQPSPDLTSPLPAVLQRVKSASVTVDKQLVSSIGKGLLVFAAVGPEDTQKDAESLAAKVLKLKIWPDDAGGTWKKSVQDIKGEVLCVSQFTLHAQIKRGNKPDFHRAADATKAKELYDYFYSKVSEMYEADRVKNGVFQAMMDVGLVNDGPVGVDYRSEDGAVTIQIDTTLPKREQKTDGNGNGDSNNEKENGTAKGSGEYAAKKDSVGRQLYEFKLPASLLE
;
A
#
# COMPACT_ATOMS: atom_id res chain seq x y z
N MET A 1 -0.73 -25.97 -24.23
CA MET A 1 0.09 -24.86 -23.72
C MET A 1 -0.32 -24.61 -22.28
N PRO A 2 0.60 -24.47 -21.31
CA PRO A 2 0.22 -23.94 -20.02
C PRO A 2 -0.28 -22.52 -20.24
N THR A 3 -1.55 -22.28 -19.91
CA THR A 3 -2.13 -20.94 -19.81
C THR A 3 -1.34 -20.23 -18.72
N GLU A 4 -0.47 -19.31 -19.11
CA GLU A 4 0.18 -18.38 -18.19
C GLU A 4 -0.95 -17.56 -17.58
N GLN A 5 -1.38 -17.92 -16.36
CA GLN A 5 -2.27 -17.06 -15.58
C GLN A 5 -1.52 -15.73 -15.44
N PRO A 6 -2.12 -14.59 -15.80
CA PRO A 6 -1.48 -13.32 -15.59
C PRO A 6 -1.16 -13.22 -14.10
N SER A 7 0.14 -13.06 -13.78
CA SER A 7 0.57 -12.70 -12.44
C SER A 7 -0.32 -11.56 -11.96
N PRO A 8 -0.91 -11.62 -10.76
CA PRO A 8 -1.75 -10.53 -10.27
C PRO A 8 -0.95 -9.24 -10.45
N ASP A 9 -1.51 -8.31 -11.21
CA ASP A 9 -0.87 -7.04 -11.47
C ASP A 9 -0.94 -6.27 -10.14
N LEU A 10 0.03 -6.55 -9.26
CA LEU A 10 0.28 -5.83 -8.01
C LEU A 10 0.79 -4.43 -8.39
N THR A 11 -0.09 -3.65 -9.01
CA THR A 11 0.11 -2.24 -9.24
C THR A 11 -0.08 -1.56 -7.90
N SER A 12 1.04 -1.29 -7.23
CA SER A 12 1.02 -0.61 -5.95
C SER A 12 0.52 0.83 -6.13
N PRO A 13 -0.59 1.25 -5.49
CA PRO A 13 -1.04 2.62 -5.62
C PRO A 13 -0.07 3.57 -4.90
N LEU A 14 0.52 4.47 -5.69
CA LEU A 14 1.40 5.59 -5.32
C LEU A 14 2.49 5.24 -4.27
N PRO A 15 3.58 4.57 -4.67
CA PRO A 15 4.62 4.17 -3.75
C PRO A 15 5.39 5.37 -3.18
N ALA A 16 5.78 5.25 -1.91
CA ALA A 16 6.56 6.28 -1.24
C ALA A 16 7.55 5.73 -0.22
N VAL A 17 8.73 6.33 -0.17
CA VAL A 17 9.77 6.04 0.84
C VAL A 17 9.89 7.24 1.77
N LEU A 18 9.67 7.00 3.06
CA LEU A 18 9.70 8.01 4.11
C LEU A 18 10.94 7.82 4.97
N GLN A 19 11.63 8.91 5.23
CA GLN A 19 12.78 8.95 6.12
C GLN A 19 12.52 9.90 7.27
N ARG A 20 12.73 9.43 8.51
CA ARG A 20 12.76 10.30 9.69
C ARG A 20 14.05 11.09 9.66
N VAL A 21 13.98 12.41 9.77
CA VAL A 21 15.15 13.28 9.61
C VAL A 21 15.29 14.28 10.75
N LYS A 22 16.54 14.58 11.12
CA LYS A 22 16.88 15.75 11.96
C LYS A 22 16.87 17.04 11.14
N SER A 23 17.22 16.91 9.86
CA SER A 23 17.11 17.95 8.84
C SER A 23 17.14 17.30 7.45
N ALA A 24 16.52 17.94 6.48
CA ALA A 24 16.65 17.60 5.07
C ALA A 24 16.59 18.86 4.20
N SER A 25 17.15 18.78 2.99
CA SER A 25 17.25 19.92 2.09
C SER A 25 17.27 19.48 0.63
N VAL A 26 16.82 20.37 -0.24
CA VAL A 26 16.88 20.23 -1.69
C VAL A 26 17.67 21.42 -2.23
N THR A 27 18.67 21.11 -3.04
CA THR A 27 19.48 22.09 -3.78
C THR A 27 19.35 21.81 -5.27
N VAL A 28 19.22 22.87 -6.09
CA VAL A 28 19.21 22.81 -7.55
C VAL A 28 20.25 23.80 -8.05
N ASP A 29 21.12 23.39 -8.96
CA ASP A 29 22.21 24.24 -9.48
C ASP A 29 23.05 24.93 -8.39
N LYS A 30 23.34 24.20 -7.30
CA LYS A 30 24.06 24.67 -6.10
C LYS A 30 23.32 25.76 -5.29
N GLN A 31 22.06 26.04 -5.58
CA GLN A 31 21.20 26.95 -4.82
C GLN A 31 20.24 26.16 -3.93
N LEU A 32 20.21 26.50 -2.64
CA LEU A 32 19.26 25.91 -1.69
C LEU A 32 17.85 26.40 -2.04
N VAL A 33 16.98 25.49 -2.48
CA VAL A 33 15.60 25.82 -2.87
C VAL A 33 14.57 25.48 -1.80
N SER A 34 14.89 24.50 -0.94
CA SER A 34 13.96 24.01 0.08
C SER A 34 14.71 23.32 1.21
N SER A 35 14.24 23.46 2.44
CA SER A 35 14.82 22.81 3.61
C SER A 35 13.83 22.65 4.73
N ILE A 36 14.03 21.61 5.55
CA ILE A 36 13.30 21.33 6.77
C ILE A 36 14.26 20.99 7.91
N GLY A 37 13.85 21.27 9.14
CA GLY A 37 14.45 20.75 10.37
C GLY A 37 13.95 19.35 10.69
N LYS A 38 13.64 19.10 11.96
CA LYS A 38 13.19 17.78 12.43
C LYS A 38 11.85 17.42 11.78
N GLY A 39 11.78 16.26 11.14
CA GLY A 39 10.62 15.96 10.30
C GLY A 39 10.67 14.67 9.50
N LEU A 40 9.89 14.66 8.41
CA LEU A 40 9.85 13.61 7.40
C LEU A 40 10.38 14.13 6.06
N LEU A 41 11.28 13.36 5.45
CA LEU A 41 11.52 13.44 4.01
C LEU A 41 10.69 12.35 3.33
N VAL A 42 9.89 12.72 2.33
CA VAL A 42 8.98 11.84 1.61
C VAL A 42 9.39 11.82 0.14
N PHE A 43 9.91 10.69 -0.32
CA PHE A 43 10.05 10.40 -1.74
C PHE A 43 8.77 9.74 -2.24
N ALA A 44 8.04 10.37 -3.16
CA ALA A 44 6.79 9.85 -3.69
C ALA A 44 6.86 9.65 -5.21
N ALA A 45 6.33 8.55 -5.72
CA ALA A 45 6.27 8.28 -7.15
C ALA A 45 4.85 8.00 -7.60
N VAL A 46 4.51 8.52 -8.78
CA VAL A 46 3.18 8.35 -9.39
C VAL A 46 3.26 7.34 -10.52
N GLY A 47 2.37 6.36 -10.49
CA GLY A 47 2.15 5.33 -11.51
C GLY A 47 0.95 5.65 -12.43
N PRO A 48 0.86 5.00 -13.59
CA PRO A 48 -0.18 5.25 -14.60
C PRO A 48 -1.61 5.04 -14.12
N GLU A 49 -1.83 4.17 -13.12
CA GLU A 49 -3.17 3.84 -12.60
C GLU A 49 -3.51 4.58 -11.30
N ASP A 50 -2.57 5.35 -10.75
CA ASP A 50 -2.80 6.06 -9.49
C ASP A 50 -3.90 7.11 -9.65
N THR A 51 -4.69 7.26 -8.59
CA THR A 51 -5.83 8.15 -8.49
C THR A 51 -5.66 9.20 -7.39
N GLN A 52 -6.50 10.22 -7.39
CA GLN A 52 -6.57 11.21 -6.31
C GLN A 52 -6.86 10.58 -4.95
N LYS A 53 -7.66 9.49 -4.92
CA LYS A 53 -7.93 8.73 -3.69
C LYS A 53 -6.66 8.08 -3.13
N ASP A 54 -5.77 7.60 -4.00
CA ASP A 54 -4.49 7.01 -3.59
C ASP A 54 -3.56 8.08 -3.02
N ALA A 55 -3.52 9.26 -3.65
CA ALA A 55 -2.80 10.42 -3.16
C ALA A 55 -3.32 10.89 -1.79
N GLU A 56 -4.64 10.97 -1.58
CA GLU A 56 -5.25 11.29 -0.28
C GLU A 56 -4.92 10.25 0.79
N SER A 57 -5.01 8.97 0.43
CA SER A 57 -4.68 7.85 1.30
C SER A 57 -3.21 7.92 1.74
N LEU A 58 -2.29 8.17 0.80
CA LEU A 58 -0.88 8.34 1.14
C LEU A 58 -0.65 9.58 2.00
N ALA A 59 -1.25 10.73 1.69
CA ALA A 59 -1.12 11.95 2.48
C ALA A 59 -1.55 11.71 3.94
N ALA A 60 -2.68 11.02 4.13
CA ALA A 60 -3.15 10.63 5.46
C ALA A 60 -2.18 9.68 6.17
N LYS A 61 -1.61 8.69 5.46
CA LYS A 61 -0.63 7.75 5.99
C LYS A 61 0.65 8.46 6.44
N VAL A 62 1.19 9.36 5.62
CA VAL A 62 2.38 10.17 5.92
C VAL A 62 2.20 10.94 7.22
N LEU A 63 1.08 11.65 7.38
CA LEU A 63 0.83 12.51 8.53
C LEU A 63 0.50 11.73 9.82
N LYS A 64 -0.16 10.57 9.69
CA LYS A 64 -0.57 9.73 10.83
C LYS A 64 0.47 8.69 11.23
N LEU A 65 1.53 8.52 10.43
CA LEU A 65 2.60 7.57 10.70
C LEU A 65 3.30 7.89 12.03
N LYS A 66 3.19 6.97 12.99
CA LYS A 66 3.79 7.12 14.33
C LYS A 66 5.20 6.57 14.38
N ILE A 67 6.19 7.44 14.19
CA ILE A 67 7.61 7.06 14.18
C ILE A 67 8.49 7.83 15.17
N TRP A 68 7.92 8.62 16.08
CA TRP A 68 8.64 9.23 17.20
C TRP A 68 8.21 8.63 18.54
N PRO A 69 9.11 8.65 19.54
CA PRO A 69 8.73 8.32 20.89
C PRO A 69 7.78 9.37 21.49
N ASP A 70 7.03 9.00 22.52
CA ASP A 70 6.34 9.97 23.38
C ASP A 70 7.30 10.56 24.44
N ASP A 71 6.79 11.51 25.22
CA ASP A 71 7.55 12.20 26.27
C ASP A 71 7.96 11.27 27.42
N ALA A 72 7.31 10.11 27.56
CA ALA A 72 7.63 9.08 28.56
C ALA A 72 8.64 8.05 28.02
N GLY A 73 9.13 8.21 26.79
CA GLY A 73 10.08 7.30 26.15
C GLY A 73 9.44 6.09 25.46
N GLY A 74 8.11 6.01 25.39
CA GLY A 74 7.39 4.97 24.65
C GLY A 74 7.65 5.07 23.16
N THR A 75 8.15 4.01 22.54
CA THR A 75 8.51 3.98 21.11
C THR A 75 7.27 3.96 20.18
N TRP A 76 7.38 4.58 19.00
CA TRP A 76 6.37 4.51 17.92
C TRP A 76 4.98 5.07 18.34
N LYS A 77 4.98 6.19 19.07
CA LYS A 77 3.76 6.77 19.67
C LYS A 77 3.30 8.07 19.04
N LYS A 78 4.22 8.82 18.44
CA LYS A 78 3.99 10.17 17.96
C LYS A 78 4.21 10.26 16.45
N SER A 79 3.33 10.97 15.76
CA SER A 79 3.48 11.31 14.34
C SER A 79 4.22 12.63 14.14
N VAL A 80 4.46 12.99 12.88
CA VAL A 80 5.08 14.28 12.53
C VAL A 80 4.22 15.45 13.01
N GLN A 81 2.90 15.28 13.01
CA GLN A 81 1.96 16.28 13.53
C GLN A 81 2.09 16.42 15.05
N ASP A 82 2.17 15.29 15.76
CA ASP A 82 2.25 15.30 17.23
C ASP A 82 3.52 15.98 17.74
N ILE A 83 4.65 15.82 17.03
CA ILE A 83 5.92 16.45 17.39
C ILE A 83 6.08 17.87 16.81
N LYS A 84 5.08 18.37 16.08
CA LYS A 84 5.15 19.63 15.33
C LYS A 84 6.39 19.69 14.43
N GLY A 85 6.66 18.59 13.72
CA GLY A 85 7.77 18.49 12.78
C GLY A 85 7.45 19.13 11.44
N GLU A 86 8.38 19.02 10.50
CA GLU A 86 8.20 19.49 9.12
C GLU A 86 8.16 18.30 8.15
N VAL A 87 7.60 18.50 6.96
CA VAL A 87 7.51 17.47 5.92
C VAL A 87 8.11 18.05 4.63
N LEU A 88 9.08 17.35 4.05
CA LEU A 88 9.65 17.68 2.75
C LEU A 88 9.23 16.62 1.74
N CYS A 89 8.37 17.00 0.79
CA CYS A 89 7.94 16.13 -0.29
C CYS A 89 8.87 16.29 -1.50
N VAL A 90 9.32 15.17 -2.07
CA VAL A 90 10.15 15.11 -3.27
C VAL A 90 9.55 14.09 -4.23
N SER A 91 9.28 14.51 -5.46
CA SER A 91 8.87 13.58 -6.53
C SER A 91 10.07 12.72 -6.95
N GLN A 92 9.88 11.40 -6.93
CA GLN A 92 10.94 10.42 -7.19
C GLN A 92 10.43 9.26 -8.06
N PHE A 93 10.15 9.52 -9.34
CA PHE A 93 9.59 8.52 -10.26
C PHE A 93 10.38 7.21 -10.33
N THR A 94 11.68 7.25 -10.01
CA THR A 94 12.56 6.08 -10.03
C THR A 94 12.20 5.00 -9.02
N LEU A 95 11.31 5.28 -8.05
CA LEU A 95 10.76 4.23 -7.18
C LEU A 95 9.95 3.18 -7.97
N HIS A 96 9.48 3.52 -9.17
CA HIS A 96 8.85 2.59 -10.12
C HIS A 96 9.84 1.78 -10.96
N ALA A 97 11.14 1.80 -10.61
CA ALA A 97 12.15 1.00 -11.30
C ALA A 97 11.81 -0.49 -11.23
N GLN A 98 11.72 -1.14 -12.39
CA GLN A 98 11.86 -2.59 -12.48
C GLN A 98 13.27 -2.93 -12.93
N ILE A 99 13.85 -3.95 -12.31
CA ILE A 99 15.14 -4.51 -12.71
C ILE A 99 14.86 -5.94 -13.17
N LYS A 100 14.75 -6.13 -14.48
CA LYS A 100 14.57 -7.44 -15.12
C LYS A 100 15.93 -8.08 -15.39
N ARG A 101 16.00 -9.12 -16.24
CA ARG A 101 17.26 -9.78 -16.63
C ARG A 101 18.31 -8.74 -17.08
N GLY A 102 19.35 -8.55 -16.26
CA GLY A 102 20.38 -7.51 -16.43
C GLY A 102 20.45 -6.57 -15.22
N ASN A 103 21.17 -5.44 -15.37
CA ASN A 103 21.40 -4.45 -14.31
C ASN A 103 20.87 -3.05 -14.66
N LYS A 104 20.04 -2.91 -15.70
CA LYS A 104 19.48 -1.63 -16.14
C LYS A 104 18.04 -1.48 -15.62
N PRO A 105 17.72 -0.41 -14.87
CA PRO A 105 16.35 -0.15 -14.46
C PRO A 105 15.49 0.29 -15.65
N ASP A 106 14.25 -0.20 -15.70
CA ASP A 106 13.19 0.26 -16.58
C ASP A 106 12.09 0.97 -15.75
N PHE A 107 11.52 2.05 -16.30
CA PHE A 107 10.57 2.91 -15.59
C PHE A 107 9.20 2.95 -16.27
N HIS A 108 8.83 1.90 -17.02
CA HIS A 108 7.55 1.84 -17.73
C HIS A 108 6.33 1.87 -16.80
N ARG A 109 6.53 1.59 -15.50
CA ARG A 109 5.51 1.67 -14.45
C ARG A 109 5.35 3.06 -13.83
N ALA A 110 6.15 4.05 -14.23
CA ALA A 110 5.92 5.44 -13.85
C ALA A 110 4.86 6.07 -14.76
N ALA A 111 4.05 6.97 -14.22
CA ALA A 111 3.15 7.80 -15.02
C ALA A 111 3.95 8.71 -15.97
N ASP A 112 3.31 9.15 -17.05
CA ASP A 112 3.84 10.20 -17.89
C ASP A 112 3.98 11.52 -17.11
N ALA A 113 4.80 12.44 -17.64
CA ALA A 113 5.13 13.70 -16.98
C ALA A 113 3.89 14.55 -16.59
N THR A 114 2.86 14.57 -17.43
CA THR A 114 1.67 15.39 -17.22
C THR A 114 0.85 14.83 -16.07
N LYS A 115 0.48 13.54 -16.16
CA LYS A 115 -0.25 12.85 -15.09
C LYS A 115 0.54 12.83 -13.78
N ALA A 116 1.84 12.54 -13.85
CA ALA A 116 2.71 12.51 -12.68
C ALA A 116 2.75 13.87 -11.97
N LYS A 117 2.86 14.97 -12.72
CA LYS A 117 2.86 16.32 -12.15
C LYS A 117 1.52 16.64 -11.49
N GLU A 118 0.41 16.40 -12.18
CA GLU A 118 -0.93 16.68 -11.67
C GLU A 118 -1.20 15.95 -10.36
N LEU A 119 -0.94 14.64 -10.32
CA LEU A 119 -1.24 13.85 -9.13
C LEU A 119 -0.24 14.08 -8.00
N TYR A 120 1.03 14.34 -8.31
CA TYR A 120 2.03 14.71 -7.31
C TYR A 120 1.70 16.07 -6.67
N ASP A 121 1.33 17.07 -7.47
CA ASP A 121 0.91 18.38 -6.98
C ASP A 121 -0.35 18.26 -6.12
N TYR A 122 -1.29 17.39 -6.51
CA TYR A 122 -2.47 17.06 -5.70
C TYR A 122 -2.09 16.41 -4.36
N PHE A 123 -1.20 15.41 -4.36
CA PHE A 123 -0.67 14.80 -3.14
C PHE A 123 -0.03 15.83 -2.21
N TYR A 124 0.88 16.66 -2.74
CA TYR A 124 1.54 17.73 -1.98
C TYR A 124 0.53 18.72 -1.40
N SER A 125 -0.46 19.12 -2.20
CA SER A 125 -1.55 20.00 -1.75
C SER A 125 -2.33 19.36 -0.60
N LYS A 126 -2.63 18.05 -0.67
CA LYS A 126 -3.36 17.34 0.39
C LYS A 126 -2.57 17.21 1.67
N VAL A 127 -1.26 16.93 1.60
CA VAL A 127 -0.40 16.94 2.80
C VAL A 127 -0.39 18.33 3.45
N SER A 128 -0.30 19.38 2.64
CA SER A 128 -0.30 20.78 3.10
C SER A 128 -1.64 21.19 3.73
N GLU A 129 -2.76 20.80 3.12
CA GLU A 129 -4.13 21.08 3.59
C GLU A 129 -4.46 20.32 4.88
N MET A 130 -4.05 19.06 4.99
CA MET A 130 -4.32 18.21 6.15
C MET A 130 -3.41 18.47 7.36
N TYR A 131 -2.36 19.29 7.18
CA TYR A 131 -1.42 19.65 8.24
C TYR A 131 -1.35 21.17 8.46
N GLU A 132 -0.22 21.78 8.18
CA GLU A 132 0.02 23.22 8.27
C GLU A 132 0.89 23.59 7.06
N ALA A 133 0.40 24.47 6.17
CA ALA A 133 1.06 24.73 4.89
C ALA A 133 2.49 25.29 5.03
N ASP A 134 2.79 25.97 6.13
CA ASP A 134 4.13 26.48 6.44
C ASP A 134 5.11 25.38 6.85
N ARG A 135 4.63 24.23 7.33
CA ARG A 135 5.44 23.07 7.74
C ARG A 135 5.67 22.05 6.64
N VAL A 136 4.97 22.18 5.52
CA VAL A 136 5.10 21.29 4.37
C VAL A 136 5.89 22.02 3.30
N LYS A 137 7.02 21.44 2.90
CA LYS A 137 7.93 21.95 1.89
C LYS A 137 7.97 21.00 0.71
N ASN A 138 8.28 21.56 -0.45
CA ASN A 138 8.37 20.80 -1.69
C ASN A 138 9.79 20.82 -2.24
N GLY A 139 10.14 19.82 -3.05
CA GLY A 139 11.22 19.90 -4.01
C GLY A 139 10.80 20.66 -5.27
N VAL A 140 11.60 20.54 -6.32
CA VAL A 140 11.32 21.11 -7.64
C VAL A 140 11.03 19.98 -8.61
N PHE A 141 9.77 19.86 -9.05
CA PHE A 141 9.34 18.80 -9.95
C PHE A 141 10.16 18.82 -11.26
N GLN A 142 10.56 17.65 -11.75
CA GLN A 142 11.40 17.46 -12.94
C GLN A 142 12.80 18.13 -12.92
N ALA A 143 13.24 18.68 -11.81
CA ALA A 143 14.61 19.18 -11.68
C ALA A 143 15.57 18.07 -11.24
N MET A 144 16.83 18.19 -11.65
CA MET A 144 17.93 17.47 -11.02
C MET A 144 18.19 18.11 -9.65
N MET A 145 17.96 17.35 -8.60
CA MET A 145 18.00 17.81 -7.21
C MET A 145 19.10 17.10 -6.45
N ASP A 146 19.92 17.86 -5.74
CA ASP A 146 20.75 17.34 -4.66
C ASP A 146 19.89 17.30 -3.40
N VAL A 147 19.54 16.09 -2.94
CA VAL A 147 18.74 15.89 -1.73
C VAL A 147 19.66 15.49 -0.57
N GLY A 148 19.91 16.44 0.33
CA GLY A 148 20.69 16.20 1.56
C GLY A 148 19.78 15.85 2.73
N LEU A 149 20.12 14.84 3.52
CA LEU A 149 19.37 14.49 4.73
C LEU A 149 20.29 14.03 5.86
N VAL A 150 19.92 14.36 7.09
CA VAL A 150 20.50 13.79 8.31
C VAL A 150 19.45 12.85 8.90
N ASN A 151 19.60 11.55 8.67
CA ASN A 151 18.64 10.56 9.13
C ASN A 151 18.58 10.55 10.67
N ASP A 152 17.39 10.71 11.23
CA ASP A 152 17.11 10.61 12.66
C ASP A 152 16.81 9.14 12.96
N GLY A 153 17.80 8.27 12.99
CA GLY A 153 17.54 6.86 12.82
C GLY A 153 18.57 5.89 13.38
N PRO A 154 18.57 4.63 12.87
CA PRO A 154 18.10 4.21 11.54
C PRO A 154 16.57 3.96 11.45
N VAL A 155 15.80 4.95 11.01
CA VAL A 155 14.33 4.86 10.87
C VAL A 155 13.90 5.32 9.48
N GLY A 156 13.26 4.41 8.76
CA GLY A 156 12.65 4.64 7.46
C GLY A 156 11.44 3.72 7.28
N VAL A 157 10.48 4.15 6.47
CA VAL A 157 9.27 3.39 6.15
C VAL A 157 9.09 3.38 4.65
N ASP A 158 8.79 2.21 4.12
CA ASP A 158 8.54 1.99 2.70
C ASP A 158 7.05 1.67 2.52
N TYR A 159 6.31 2.60 1.93
CA TYR A 159 4.96 2.37 1.45
C TYR A 159 5.03 1.89 0.00
N ARG A 160 5.26 0.58 -0.15
CA ARG A 160 4.86 -0.19 -1.33
C ARG A 160 3.69 -1.10 -0.91
N SER A 161 2.83 -1.47 -1.86
CA SER A 161 1.63 -2.27 -1.59
C SER A 161 1.95 -3.65 -0.99
N GLU A 162 1.04 -4.42 -0.37
CA GLU A 162 -0.41 -4.30 -0.17
C GLU A 162 -0.77 -4.65 1.31
N ASP A 163 -1.64 -3.87 1.96
CA ASP A 163 -2.63 -4.46 2.87
C ASP A 163 -3.73 -5.06 1.98
N GLY A 164 -3.44 -6.18 1.32
CA GLY A 164 -4.35 -6.84 0.40
C GLY A 164 -5.50 -7.48 1.17
N ALA A 165 -6.59 -6.74 1.40
CA ALA A 165 -7.84 -7.36 1.82
C ALA A 165 -8.40 -8.17 0.63
N VAL A 166 -8.00 -9.44 0.52
CA VAL A 166 -8.56 -10.35 -0.48
C VAL A 166 -9.98 -10.74 -0.03
N THR A 167 -11.01 -10.15 -0.64
CA THR A 167 -12.38 -10.65 -0.48
C THR A 167 -12.58 -11.87 -1.38
N ILE A 168 -12.55 -13.07 -0.80
CA ILE A 168 -12.87 -14.31 -1.51
C ILE A 168 -14.38 -14.52 -1.45
N GLN A 169 -15.04 -14.49 -2.61
CA GLN A 169 -16.44 -14.91 -2.74
C GLN A 169 -16.49 -16.41 -3.02
N ILE A 170 -17.02 -17.21 -2.07
CA ILE A 170 -17.22 -18.65 -2.24
C ILE A 170 -18.70 -18.89 -2.51
N ASP A 171 -19.04 -19.42 -3.69
CA ASP A 171 -20.37 -19.94 -3.95
C ASP A 171 -20.50 -21.33 -3.31
N THR A 172 -21.33 -21.43 -2.26
CA THR A 172 -21.59 -22.70 -1.57
C THR A 172 -22.83 -23.42 -2.08
N THR A 173 -23.40 -23.03 -3.23
CA THR A 173 -24.52 -23.79 -3.80
C THR A 173 -24.03 -25.17 -4.23
N LEU A 174 -24.51 -26.21 -3.54
CA LEU A 174 -24.30 -27.61 -3.92
C LEU A 174 -24.84 -27.80 -5.35
N PRO A 175 -24.04 -28.36 -6.28
CA PRO A 175 -24.53 -28.65 -7.63
C PRO A 175 -25.76 -29.56 -7.54
N LYS A 176 -26.83 -29.21 -8.26
CA LYS A 176 -28.02 -30.07 -8.33
C LYS A 176 -27.61 -31.42 -8.91
N ARG A 177 -27.74 -32.48 -8.11
CA ARG A 177 -27.51 -33.87 -8.53
C ARG A 177 -28.51 -34.20 -9.63
N GLU A 178 -28.03 -34.38 -10.87
CA GLU A 178 -28.86 -34.91 -11.94
C GLU A 178 -29.30 -36.33 -11.56
N GLN A 179 -30.60 -36.52 -11.34
CA GLN A 179 -31.18 -37.85 -11.23
C GLN A 179 -31.04 -38.55 -12.58
N LYS A 180 -30.02 -39.38 -12.74
CA LYS A 180 -30.07 -40.45 -13.74
C LYS A 180 -31.00 -41.53 -13.20
N THR A 181 -32.22 -41.52 -13.71
CA THR A 181 -33.08 -42.71 -13.74
C THR A 181 -32.36 -43.78 -14.54
N ASP A 182 -32.11 -44.93 -13.91
CA ASP A 182 -32.30 -46.29 -14.46
C ASP A 182 -31.42 -47.28 -13.71
N GLY A 183 -32.02 -48.40 -13.26
CA GLY A 183 -31.28 -49.64 -13.02
C GLY A 183 -31.20 -50.14 -11.58
N ASN A 184 -32.25 -50.85 -11.19
CA ASN A 184 -32.34 -51.87 -10.14
C ASN A 184 -31.06 -52.72 -9.92
N GLY A 185 -30.58 -52.86 -8.69
CA GLY A 185 -29.46 -53.76 -8.34
C GLY A 185 -29.06 -53.71 -6.87
N ASN A 186 -29.52 -54.70 -6.13
CA ASN A 186 -29.42 -54.92 -4.68
C ASN A 186 -27.97 -55.12 -4.18
N GLY A 187 -27.61 -54.55 -3.02
CA GLY A 187 -26.31 -54.78 -2.38
C GLY A 187 -26.03 -53.90 -1.16
N ASP A 188 -26.33 -54.44 0.03
CA ASP A 188 -25.98 -53.92 1.35
C ASP A 188 -24.45 -53.82 1.54
N SER A 189 -23.98 -52.73 2.17
CA SER A 189 -23.21 -52.76 3.44
C SER A 189 -22.55 -51.41 3.76
N ASN A 190 -22.89 -50.93 4.96
CA ASN A 190 -22.32 -49.86 5.79
C ASN A 190 -20.81 -49.59 5.65
N ASN A 191 -20.44 -48.30 5.48
CA ASN A 191 -19.43 -47.63 6.31
C ASN A 191 -19.40 -46.11 6.01
N GLU A 192 -20.07 -45.28 6.82
CA GLU A 192 -19.78 -43.84 6.87
C GLU A 192 -19.49 -43.46 8.31
N LYS A 193 -18.19 -43.35 8.58
CA LYS A 193 -17.63 -42.78 9.80
C LYS A 193 -17.01 -41.42 9.48
N GLU A 194 -17.32 -40.52 10.41
CA GLU A 194 -16.45 -39.49 10.96
C GLU A 194 -16.38 -38.15 10.22
N ASN A 195 -17.36 -37.32 10.61
CA ASN A 195 -17.19 -35.92 11.01
C ASN A 195 -15.80 -35.62 11.61
N GLY A 196 -15.00 -34.84 10.88
CA GLY A 196 -13.88 -34.08 11.43
C GLY A 196 -14.24 -32.59 11.49
N THR A 197 -14.90 -32.14 12.56
CA THR A 197 -15.20 -30.73 12.78
C THR A 197 -13.93 -30.01 13.24
N ALA A 198 -13.17 -29.43 12.30
CA ALA A 198 -12.03 -28.57 12.61
C ALA A 198 -12.52 -27.25 13.25
N LYS A 199 -12.30 -27.10 14.56
CA LYS A 199 -12.49 -25.85 15.31
C LYS A 199 -11.38 -24.86 14.93
N GLY A 200 -11.64 -23.99 13.95
CA GLY A 200 -10.89 -22.76 13.73
C GLY A 200 -11.66 -21.57 14.29
N SER A 201 -11.17 -20.99 15.38
CA SER A 201 -11.73 -19.79 16.03
C SER A 201 -11.37 -18.54 15.23
N GLY A 202 -12.19 -18.19 14.24
CA GLY A 202 -12.24 -16.86 13.64
C GLY A 202 -13.59 -16.24 13.93
N GLU A 203 -13.64 -14.98 14.35
CA GLU A 203 -14.88 -14.22 14.43
C GLU A 203 -15.37 -13.92 13.00
N TYR A 204 -16.46 -14.56 12.56
CA TYR A 204 -17.04 -14.35 11.23
C TYR A 204 -18.27 -13.45 11.31
N ALA A 205 -18.24 -12.31 10.63
CA ALA A 205 -19.44 -11.53 10.35
C ALA A 205 -20.00 -11.94 8.97
N ALA A 206 -20.82 -12.98 8.93
CA ALA A 206 -21.50 -13.37 7.70
C ALA A 206 -22.57 -12.32 7.32
N LYS A 207 -22.44 -11.71 6.15
CA LYS A 207 -23.52 -10.91 5.54
C LYS A 207 -24.12 -11.69 4.37
N LYS A 208 -25.44 -11.62 4.22
CA LYS A 208 -26.16 -12.17 3.06
C LYS A 208 -26.33 -11.07 2.01
N ASP A 209 -26.06 -11.38 0.76
CA ASP A 209 -26.42 -10.50 -0.36
C ASP A 209 -27.91 -10.65 -0.74
N SER A 210 -28.36 -9.82 -1.68
CA SER A 210 -29.75 -9.82 -2.18
C SER A 210 -30.15 -11.09 -2.94
N VAL A 211 -29.21 -12.00 -3.21
CA VAL A 211 -29.41 -13.26 -3.95
C VAL A 211 -29.25 -14.48 -3.02
N GLY A 212 -29.11 -14.25 -1.70
CA GLY A 212 -28.97 -15.31 -0.71
C GLY A 212 -27.57 -15.94 -0.65
N ARG A 213 -26.58 -15.35 -1.32
CA ARG A 213 -25.17 -15.78 -1.22
C ARG A 213 -24.60 -15.33 0.11
N GLN A 214 -23.74 -16.17 0.68
CA GLN A 214 -23.08 -15.87 1.94
C GLN A 214 -21.72 -15.24 1.66
N LEU A 215 -21.57 -13.98 2.05
CA LEU A 215 -20.33 -13.23 1.88
C LEU A 215 -19.43 -13.43 3.10
N TYR A 216 -18.20 -13.86 2.84
CA TYR A 216 -17.15 -13.99 3.84
C TYR A 216 -16.01 -13.04 3.50
N GLU A 217 -15.61 -12.23 4.47
CA GLU A 217 -14.48 -11.31 4.35
C GLU A 217 -13.30 -11.90 5.13
N PHE A 218 -12.20 -12.20 4.42
CA PHE A 218 -11.00 -12.75 5.02
C PHE A 218 -9.91 -11.68 5.00
N LYS A 219 -9.30 -11.41 6.15
CA LYS A 219 -8.04 -10.66 6.21
C LYS A 219 -6.90 -11.67 6.28
N LEU A 220 -6.22 -11.91 5.16
CA LEU A 220 -5.05 -12.78 5.16
C LEU A 220 -3.91 -12.07 5.89
N PRO A 221 -3.30 -12.67 6.92
CA PRO A 221 -2.08 -12.14 7.51
C PRO A 221 -0.94 -12.22 6.48
N ALA A 222 -0.08 -11.19 6.45
CA ALA A 222 1.02 -11.08 5.48
C ALA A 222 1.94 -12.32 5.42
N SER A 223 2.04 -13.08 6.51
CA SER A 223 2.84 -14.30 6.59
C SER A 223 2.35 -15.47 5.71
N LEU A 224 1.15 -15.40 5.14
CA LEU A 224 0.55 -16.46 4.32
C LEU A 224 0.61 -16.17 2.81
N LEU A 225 1.19 -15.03 2.42
CA LEU A 225 1.31 -14.57 1.03
C LEU A 225 2.72 -14.77 0.43
N GLU A 226 3.61 -15.47 1.13
CA GLU A 226 4.96 -15.84 0.65
C GLU A 226 4.98 -17.15 -0.13
#